data_AF-A0A0J9VRR0-F1
#
_entry.id   AF-A0A0J9VRR0-F1
#
_cell.length_a   1.000
_cell.length_b   1.000
_cell.length_c   1.000
_cell.angle_alpha   90.00
_cell.angle_beta   90.00
_cell.angle_gamma   90.00
#
_symmetry.space_group_name_H-M   'P 1'
#
loop_
_entity.id
_entity.type
_entity.pdbx_description
1 polymer ?
#
loop_
_entity_poly.entity_id
_entity_poly.type
_entity_poly.pdbx_seq_one_letter_code
_entity_poly.pdbx_strand_id
1 'polypeptide(L)'
;MGADRAIHIKMPEEQADSMEPLSNLVLLGKQAIDNDFGQTGQLLAGLLNWPQATQASKIEIDGDIARVMREIDRGTQTFKVQLAMVVTTDLRLNEPRYATIPSIMEAKKKKIERRAFKDYGVEDRKLLQVLRVQGKTGSG
;
A
#
# COMPACT_ATOMS: atom_id res chain seq x y z
N MET A 1 2.24 -15.82 -1.20
CA MET A 1 0.97 -15.42 -0.56
C MET A 1 -0.22 -15.29 -1.52
N GLY A 2 -0.06 -15.56 -2.82
CA GLY A 2 -1.20 -15.72 -3.74
C GLY A 2 -1.49 -14.55 -4.68
N ALA A 3 -0.63 -13.51 -4.72
CA ALA A 3 -0.75 -12.47 -5.73
C ALA A 3 -0.61 -13.04 -7.15
N ASP A 4 -1.45 -12.57 -8.08
CA ASP A 4 -1.48 -13.04 -9.47
C ASP A 4 -0.31 -12.51 -10.29
N ARG A 5 0.02 -11.22 -10.12
CA ARG A 5 1.05 -10.49 -10.86
C ARG A 5 1.85 -9.58 -9.91
N ALA A 6 3.02 -9.15 -10.36
CA ALA A 6 3.87 -8.22 -9.62
C ALA A 6 4.49 -7.19 -10.57
N ILE A 7 4.46 -5.92 -10.15
CA ILE A 7 5.12 -4.80 -10.82
C ILE A 7 6.16 -4.23 -9.85
N HIS A 8 7.38 -4.08 -10.33
CA HIS A 8 8.47 -3.43 -9.63
C HIS A 8 8.80 -2.10 -10.31
N ILE A 9 8.47 -1.00 -9.62
CA ILE A 9 8.85 0.34 -10.05
C ILE A 9 10.30 0.58 -9.59
N LYS A 10 11.23 0.61 -10.56
CA LYS A 10 12.64 0.87 -10.33
C LYS A 10 12.89 2.38 -10.18
N MET A 11 13.63 2.72 -9.14
CA MET A 11 14.41 3.97 -9.07
C MET A 11 15.47 3.95 -10.19
N PRO A 12 15.85 5.10 -10.76
CA PRO A 12 16.24 5.20 -12.17
C PRO A 12 17.45 4.36 -12.61
N GLU A 13 17.29 3.68 -13.76
CA GLU A 13 18.26 3.56 -14.88
C GLU A 13 17.58 3.03 -16.18
N GLU A 14 16.46 3.63 -16.63
CA GLU A 14 15.74 3.32 -17.91
C GLU A 14 14.99 1.95 -17.93
N GLN A 15 13.93 1.67 -18.71
CA GLN A 15 13.18 2.32 -19.80
C GLN A 15 11.71 1.83 -19.74
N ALA A 16 10.83 2.42 -20.57
CA ALA A 16 9.39 2.52 -20.36
C ALA A 16 8.48 1.47 -21.01
N ASP A 17 7.32 1.20 -20.35
CA ASP A 17 6.08 0.83 -21.04
C ASP A 17 4.77 1.11 -20.24
N SER A 18 3.77 1.60 -21.00
CA SER A 18 2.31 1.79 -20.81
C SER A 18 1.65 1.79 -19.41
N MET A 19 0.72 2.73 -19.17
CA MET A 19 -0.09 2.79 -17.95
C MET A 19 -1.21 1.72 -17.94
N GLU A 20 -1.22 0.83 -16.94
CA GLU A 20 -2.32 -0.13 -16.71
C GLU A 20 -3.50 0.54 -15.98
N PRO A 21 -4.74 0.06 -16.20
CA PRO A 21 -5.91 0.54 -15.47
C PRO A 21 -5.77 0.28 -13.97
N LEU A 22 -6.07 1.30 -13.16
CA LEU A 22 -6.10 1.18 -11.70
C LEU A 22 -7.22 0.22 -11.29
N SER A 23 -6.90 -0.73 -10.39
CA SER A 23 -7.89 -1.53 -9.68
C SER A 23 -8.87 -0.61 -8.96
N ASN A 24 -10.15 -0.99 -8.89
CA ASN A 24 -11.17 -0.24 -8.14
C ASN A 24 -10.97 -0.29 -6.60
N LEU A 25 -9.96 -0.99 -6.11
CA LEU A 25 -9.57 -1.03 -4.71
C LEU A 25 -8.04 -1.08 -4.60
N VAL A 26 -7.47 -0.17 -3.81
CA VAL A 26 -6.05 -0.18 -3.49
C VAL A 26 -5.86 -0.44 -2.00
N LEU A 27 -5.09 -1.47 -1.65
CA LEU A 27 -4.73 -1.80 -0.27
C LEU A 27 -3.27 -1.44 0.00
N LEU A 28 -3.03 -0.72 1.09
CA LEU A 28 -1.69 -0.42 1.61
C LEU A 28 -1.60 -0.79 3.10
N GLY A 29 -0.39 -0.96 3.62
CA GLY A 29 -0.20 -0.98 5.08
C GLY A 29 -0.48 0.40 5.70
N LYS A 30 -0.85 0.43 6.98
CA LYS A 30 -1.05 1.68 7.73
C LYS A 30 0.17 2.61 7.70
N GLN A 31 1.34 2.06 7.97
CA GLN A 31 2.61 2.78 8.01
C GLN A 31 3.75 1.83 7.65
N ALA A 32 4.83 2.38 7.10
CA ALA A 32 6.08 1.65 6.93
C ALA A 32 6.90 1.81 8.22
N ILE A 33 7.47 0.70 8.71
CA ILE A 33 8.17 0.64 10.01
C ILE A 33 9.55 1.33 10.01
N ASP A 34 10.03 1.74 8.84
CA ASP A 34 11.31 2.41 8.65
C ASP A 34 11.21 3.93 8.83
N ASN A 35 10.13 4.54 8.34
CA ASN A 35 9.89 5.99 8.43
C ASN A 35 8.74 6.40 9.36
N ASP A 36 7.85 5.48 9.74
CA ASP A 36 6.68 5.70 10.62
C ASP A 36 5.77 6.87 10.22
N PHE A 37 5.75 7.25 8.93
CA PHE A 37 4.98 8.42 8.51
C PHE A 37 3.47 8.19 8.47
N GLY A 38 3.03 6.99 8.11
CA GLY A 38 1.60 6.68 7.95
C GLY A 38 0.86 7.62 6.98
N GLN A 39 1.51 7.98 5.86
CA GLN A 39 1.03 9.01 4.92
C GLN A 39 0.70 8.49 3.52
N THR A 40 1.37 7.45 3.03
CA THR A 40 1.32 7.02 1.62
C THR A 40 -0.11 6.77 1.13
N GLY A 41 -0.94 6.09 1.93
CA GLY A 41 -2.32 5.79 1.56
C GLY A 41 -3.21 7.03 1.46
N GLN A 42 -3.11 7.95 2.42
CA GLN A 42 -3.90 9.18 2.42
C GLN A 42 -3.49 10.13 1.29
N LEU A 43 -2.18 10.23 1.00
CA LEU A 43 -1.68 11.01 -0.13
C LEU A 43 -2.17 10.44 -1.46
N LEU A 44 -2.10 9.11 -1.64
CA LEU A 44 -2.61 8.46 -2.84
C LEU A 44 -4.11 8.71 -3.04
N ALA A 45 -4.91 8.58 -1.97
CA ALA A 45 -6.34 8.87 -2.04
C ALA A 45 -6.62 10.31 -2.45
N GLY A 46 -5.87 11.28 -1.92
CA GLY A 46 -5.96 12.69 -2.29
C GLY A 46 -5.59 12.93 -3.77
N LEU A 47 -4.51 12.32 -4.26
CA LEU A 47 -4.08 12.44 -5.66
C LEU A 47 -5.08 11.83 -6.65
N LEU A 48 -5.70 10.71 -6.29
CA LEU A 48 -6.73 10.06 -7.10
C LEU A 48 -8.12 10.71 -6.96
N ASN A 49 -8.30 11.61 -6.00
CA ASN A 49 -9.61 12.09 -5.55
C ASN A 49 -10.57 10.93 -5.21
N TRP A 50 -10.04 9.88 -4.56
CA TRP A 50 -10.80 8.71 -4.14
C TRP A 50 -11.15 8.76 -2.65
N PRO A 51 -12.29 8.19 -2.24
CA PRO A 51 -12.57 7.99 -0.83
C PRO A 51 -11.52 7.07 -0.20
N GLN A 52 -11.29 7.25 1.10
CA GLN A 52 -10.30 6.49 1.84
C GLN A 52 -10.86 5.87 3.12
N ALA A 53 -10.32 4.71 3.48
CA ALA A 53 -10.51 4.09 4.78
C ALA A 53 -9.16 3.76 5.42
N THR A 54 -8.74 4.60 6.36
CA THR A 54 -7.47 4.41 7.07
C THR A 54 -7.63 3.49 8.28
N GLN A 55 -6.59 2.73 8.63
CA GLN A 55 -6.55 1.88 9.83
C GLN A 55 -7.67 0.82 9.88
N ALA A 56 -7.99 0.23 8.72
CA ALA A 56 -9.05 -0.77 8.60
C ALA A 56 -8.71 -2.04 9.38
N SER A 57 -9.61 -2.45 10.27
CA SER A 57 -9.57 -3.71 11.02
C SER A 57 -10.60 -4.74 10.53
N LYS A 58 -11.56 -4.34 9.68
CA LYS A 58 -12.43 -5.27 8.94
C LYS A 58 -12.88 -4.64 7.62
N ILE A 59 -12.95 -5.44 6.56
CA ILE A 59 -13.45 -5.03 5.24
C ILE A 59 -14.43 -6.09 4.75
N GLU A 60 -15.65 -5.67 4.41
CA GLU A 60 -16.66 -6.49 3.74
C GLU A 60 -17.05 -5.79 2.45
N ILE A 61 -16.99 -6.49 1.31
CA ILE A 61 -17.35 -5.94 0.00
C ILE A 61 -18.63 -6.63 -0.46
N ASP A 62 -19.63 -5.84 -0.83
CA ASP A 62 -20.92 -6.27 -1.37
C ASP A 62 -21.21 -5.46 -2.64
N GLY A 63 -20.99 -6.07 -3.80
CA GLY A 63 -21.07 -5.40 -5.11
C GLY A 63 -20.07 -4.24 -5.23
N ASP A 64 -20.59 -3.03 -5.36
CA ASP A 64 -19.84 -1.77 -5.48
C ASP A 64 -19.67 -1.03 -4.14
N ILE A 65 -20.18 -1.59 -3.03
CA ILE A 65 -20.12 -0.97 -1.71
C ILE A 65 -19.13 -1.73 -0.82
N ALA A 66 -18.18 -1.00 -0.25
CA ALA A 66 -17.34 -1.48 0.83
C ALA A 66 -17.90 -1.02 2.18
N ARG A 67 -18.07 -1.97 3.11
CA ARG A 67 -18.27 -1.69 4.54
C ARG A 67 -16.93 -1.89 5.24
N VAL A 68 -16.40 -0.81 5.82
CA VAL A 68 -15.11 -0.82 6.48
C VAL A 68 -15.28 -0.46 7.95
N MET A 69 -14.71 -1.29 8.83
CA MET A 69 -14.47 -0.97 10.23
C MET A 69 -13.02 -0.51 10.37
N ARG A 70 -12.82 0.66 10.95
CA ARG A 70 -11.48 1.19 11.26
C ARG A 70 -11.28 1.38 12.75
N GLU A 71 -10.03 1.26 13.17
CA GLU A 71 -9.60 1.66 14.50
C GLU A 71 -9.54 3.19 14.61
N ILE A 72 -10.00 3.71 15.73
CA ILE A 72 -9.86 5.10 16.17
C ILE A 72 -9.42 5.11 17.64
N ASP A 73 -8.96 6.25 18.15
CA ASP A 73 -8.34 6.35 19.49
C ASP A 73 -9.17 5.75 20.63
N ARG A 74 -10.51 5.77 20.51
CA ARG A 74 -11.44 5.31 21.55
C ARG A 74 -12.35 4.16 21.12
N GLY A 75 -11.95 3.39 20.11
CA GLY A 75 -12.68 2.20 19.68
C GLY A 75 -12.68 2.02 18.18
N THR A 76 -13.82 1.65 17.62
CA THR A 76 -13.95 1.41 16.18
C THR A 76 -15.03 2.29 15.56
N GLN A 77 -14.81 2.66 14.30
CA GLN A 77 -15.77 3.39 13.48
C GLN A 77 -16.10 2.55 12.25
N THR A 78 -17.38 2.32 11.99
CA THR A 78 -17.85 1.59 10.80
C THR A 78 -18.58 2.52 9.85
N PHE A 79 -18.25 2.45 8.57
CA PHE A 79 -18.90 3.25 7.53
C PHE A 79 -18.99 2.46 6.22
N LYS A 80 -19.84 2.96 5.31
CA LYS A 80 -20.03 2.40 3.96
C LYS A 80 -19.59 3.41 2.92
N VAL A 81 -18.86 2.95 1.90
CA VAL A 81 -18.30 3.78 0.84
C VAL A 81 -18.43 3.04 -0.49
N GLN A 82 -18.70 3.77 -1.58
CA GLN A 82 -18.67 3.21 -2.93
C GLN A 82 -17.23 3.05 -3.43
N LEU A 83 -16.97 1.96 -4.16
CA LEU A 83 -15.76 1.81 -4.95
C LEU A 83 -15.78 2.82 -6.11
N ALA A 84 -14.64 3.36 -6.57
CA ALA A 84 -13.29 3.00 -6.21
C ALA A 84 -12.76 3.65 -4.91
N MET A 85 -11.87 2.97 -4.17
CA MET A 85 -11.36 3.50 -2.90
C MET A 85 -9.91 3.05 -2.57
N VAL A 86 -9.30 3.79 -1.64
CA VAL A 86 -7.99 3.43 -1.03
C VAL A 86 -8.20 3.00 0.42
N VAL A 87 -7.59 1.89 0.83
CA VAL A 87 -7.65 1.39 2.21
C VAL A 87 -6.25 1.21 2.76
N THR A 88 -6.02 1.70 3.99
CA THR A 88 -4.82 1.34 4.75
C THR A 88 -5.18 0.36 5.86
N THR A 89 -4.46 -0.75 5.94
CA THR A 89 -4.81 -1.90 6.80
C THR A 89 -4.10 -1.82 8.15
N ASP A 90 -4.86 -1.98 9.24
CA ASP A 90 -4.29 -2.15 10.58
C ASP A 90 -3.86 -3.61 10.81
N LEU A 91 -3.00 -3.84 11.80
CA LEU A 91 -2.54 -5.17 12.20
C LEU A 91 -3.70 -6.11 12.60
N ARG A 92 -4.82 -5.55 13.05
CA ARG A 92 -6.01 -6.32 13.45
C ARG A 92 -6.84 -6.85 12.28
N LEU A 93 -6.52 -6.46 11.04
CA LEU A 93 -7.34 -6.82 9.88
C LEU A 93 -7.42 -8.33 9.65
N ASN A 94 -6.29 -9.01 9.73
CA ASN A 94 -6.19 -10.46 9.55
C ASN A 94 -4.87 -10.99 10.14
N GLU A 95 -4.74 -12.31 10.12
CA GLU A 95 -3.47 -12.99 10.36
C GLU A 95 -2.86 -13.42 9.01
N PRO A 96 -1.73 -12.84 8.58
CA PRO A 96 -1.09 -13.21 7.33
C PRO A 96 -0.69 -14.69 7.32
N ARG A 97 -1.19 -15.44 6.34
CA ARG A 97 -0.83 -16.85 6.16
C ARG A 97 0.62 -17.03 5.71
N TYR A 98 1.25 -18.13 6.12
CA TYR A 98 2.54 -18.55 5.57
C TYR A 98 2.42 -18.98 4.10
N ALA A 99 3.46 -18.69 3.32
CA ALA A 99 3.57 -19.20 1.95
C ALA A 99 4.01 -20.67 2.00
N THR A 100 3.30 -21.55 1.28
CA THR A 100 3.66 -22.96 1.15
C THR A 100 4.82 -23.12 0.17
N ILE A 101 5.65 -24.17 0.33
CA ILE A 101 6.76 -24.46 -0.60
C ILE A 101 6.30 -24.50 -2.07
N PRO A 102 5.18 -25.18 -2.43
CA PRO A 102 4.67 -25.15 -3.80
C PRO A 102 4.38 -23.72 -4.29
N SER A 103 3.75 -22.89 -3.46
CA SER A 103 3.43 -21.50 -3.82
C SER A 103 4.68 -20.63 -4.00
N ILE A 104 5.76 -20.91 -3.25
CA ILE A 104 7.05 -20.23 -3.41
C ILE A 104 7.70 -20.62 -4.74
N MET A 105 7.65 -21.91 -5.09
CA MET A 105 8.19 -22.41 -6.37
C MET A 105 7.40 -21.88 -7.57
N GLU A 106 6.08 -21.76 -7.46
CA GLU A 106 5.23 -21.13 -8.46
C GLU A 106 5.55 -19.63 -8.60
N ALA A 107 5.66 -18.91 -7.48
CA ALA A 107 5.96 -17.48 -7.48
C ALA A 107 7.30 -17.16 -8.16
N LYS A 108 8.33 -18.01 -8.01
CA LYS A 108 9.61 -17.85 -8.72
C LYS A 108 9.50 -17.87 -10.24
N LYS A 109 8.47 -18.54 -10.78
CA LYS A 109 8.21 -18.62 -12.23
C LYS A 109 7.40 -17.43 -12.74
N LYS A 110 6.72 -16.69 -11.87
CA LYS A 110 5.90 -15.54 -12.27
C LYS A 110 6.82 -14.40 -12.74
N LYS A 111 6.52 -13.85 -13.91
CA LYS A 111 7.25 -12.69 -14.45
C LYS A 111 6.98 -11.48 -13.55
N ILE A 112 8.06 -10.84 -13.09
CA ILE A 112 7.98 -9.53 -12.42
C ILE A 112 8.19 -8.49 -13.50
N GLU A 113 7.16 -7.69 -13.74
CA GLU A 113 7.25 -6.56 -14.64
C GLU A 113 8.10 -5.46 -14.00
N ARG A 114 8.99 -4.86 -14.77
CA ARG A 114 9.88 -3.79 -14.30
C ARG A 114 9.58 -2.55 -15.11
N ARG A 115 9.36 -1.44 -14.40
CA ARG A 115 9.03 -0.13 -15.00
C ARG A 115 9.83 0.96 -14.29
N ALA A 116 10.02 2.09 -14.94
CA ALA A 116 10.65 3.27 -14.36
C ALA A 116 9.62 4.34 -13.99
N PHE A 117 9.99 5.25 -13.07
CA PHE A 117 9.16 6.41 -12.71
C PHE A 117 8.76 7.27 -13.91
N LYS A 118 9.70 7.43 -14.86
CA LYS A 118 9.52 8.22 -16.07
C LYS A 118 8.36 7.71 -16.94
N ASP A 119 8.06 6.43 -16.87
CA ASP A 119 6.98 5.77 -17.62
C ASP A 119 5.60 6.33 -17.22
N TYR A 120 5.51 6.88 -16.00
CA TYR A 120 4.31 7.46 -15.43
C TYR A 120 4.35 8.99 -15.37
N GLY A 121 5.36 9.63 -15.99
CA GLY A 121 5.53 11.08 -15.93
C GLY A 121 5.84 11.60 -14.52
N VAL A 122 6.35 10.75 -13.62
CA VAL A 122 6.71 11.13 -12.25
C VAL A 122 8.21 11.38 -12.14
N GLU A 123 8.58 12.52 -11.55
CA GLU A 123 9.96 12.83 -11.19
C GLU A 123 10.28 12.36 -9.78
N ASP A 124 11.45 11.76 -9.57
CA ASP A 124 11.98 11.49 -8.22
C ASP A 124 12.54 12.79 -7.62
N ARG A 125 11.66 13.58 -7.01
CA ARG A 125 12.02 14.83 -6.31
C ARG A 125 11.96 14.64 -4.81
N LYS A 126 13.10 14.81 -4.15
CA LYS A 126 13.17 14.89 -2.68
C LYS A 126 12.70 16.26 -2.21
N LEU A 127 11.54 16.30 -1.56
CA LEU A 127 10.99 17.53 -0.97
C LEU A 127 11.55 17.84 0.42
N LEU A 128 12.13 16.82 1.08
CA LEU A 128 12.71 16.93 2.42
C LEU A 128 14.17 16.51 2.37
N GLN A 129 15.02 17.26 3.07
CA GLN A 129 16.42 16.91 3.31
C GLN A 129 16.60 16.51 4.78
N VAL A 130 17.00 15.27 5.02
CA VAL A 130 17.38 14.81 6.36
C VAL A 130 18.76 15.37 6.69
N LEU A 131 18.85 16.26 7.69
CA LEU A 131 20.12 16.88 8.08
C LEU A 131 20.95 15.99 9.01
N ARG A 132 20.29 15.26 9.91
CA ARG A 132 20.94 14.41 10.91
C ARG A 132 19.95 13.39 11.47
N VAL A 133 20.43 12.18 11.77
CA VAL A 133 19.73 11.18 12.58
C VAL A 133 20.61 10.86 13.80
N GLN A 134 20.02 10.85 14.99
CA GLN A 134 20.70 10.41 16.22
C GLN A 134 19.91 9.25 16.81
N GLY A 135 20.54 8.07 16.91
CA GLY A 135 19.97 6.95 17.64
C GLY A 135 20.09 7.21 19.15
N LYS A 136 19.15 6.68 19.94
CA LYS A 136 19.40 6.51 21.37
C LYS A 136 20.51 5.46 21.51
N THR A 137 21.71 5.85 21.94
CA THR A 137 22.67 4.92 22.53
C THR A 137 21.94 4.23 23.69
N GLY A 138 21.86 2.90 23.65
CA GLY A 138 21.22 2.13 24.70
C GLY A 138 21.91 2.39 26.04
N SER A 139 21.21 3.03 26.97
CA SER A 139 21.55 3.01 28.39
C SER A 139 20.85 1.79 28.99
N GLY A 140 21.53 0.65 28.90
CA GLY A 140 21.35 -0.49 29.79
C GLY A 140 22.53 -0.52 30.75
#